data_AF-A0AAD5G286-F1
#
_entry.id   AF-A0AAD5G286-F1
#
_cell.length_a   1.000
_cell.length_b   1.000
_cell.length_c   1.000
_cell.angle_alpha   90.00
_cell.angle_beta   90.00
_cell.angle_gamma   90.00
#
_symmetry.space_group_name_H-M   'P 1'
#
loop_
_entity.id
_entity.type
_entity.pdbx_description
1 polymer ?
#
loop_
_entity_poly.entity_id
_entity_poly.type
_entity_poly.pdbx_seq_one_letter_code
_entity_poly.pdbx_strand_id
1 'polypeptide(L)'
;LGIPFISGLELRPLDGSIYKTDPENFVPLVLFQRLDIGYTNGSGRYTSDAYDRIWSPYNSPSWDSLHTSRDIDTRGDGYRAPNEVMQTGSTPKNGTESLEFSWNVSDPKAQFYIYLYFADLVVLERNQTREFNVSWNEIQLFGNVRPRAYYASTFYNLRPLVGNEHKISIKRSRSANVPPILNAIEIYKVQESSELATFSRDVDAVQNIRTTYKIDRNWVGDPCGPKNYSWDGTLCSYTNSNPPRIVFLNLSASDLTGQIAASIANLSSLETLDLSNNSLTGPIPDFLDKLTLLKLL
;
A
#
# COMPACT_ATOMS: atom_id res chain seq x y z
N LEU A 1 26.43 1.04 7.22
CA LEU A 1 25.26 0.75 6.39
C LEU A 1 24.94 -0.73 6.53
N GLY A 2 23.73 -1.10 6.94
CA GLY A 2 23.34 -2.51 7.08
C GLY A 2 22.93 -3.10 5.73
N ILE A 3 23.28 -4.36 5.47
CA ILE A 3 22.77 -5.09 4.32
C ILE A 3 21.27 -5.30 4.54
N PRO A 4 20.38 -4.85 3.63
CA PRO A 4 18.96 -5.13 3.76
C PRO A 4 18.73 -6.64 3.69
N PHE A 5 17.95 -7.17 4.61
CA PHE A 5 17.54 -8.58 4.62
C PHE A 5 16.02 -8.67 4.71
N ILE A 6 15.45 -9.70 4.08
CA ILE A 6 14.03 -10.03 4.14
C ILE A 6 13.94 -11.41 4.79
N SER A 7 13.24 -11.50 5.92
CA SER A 7 13.05 -12.78 6.62
C SER A 7 11.91 -13.62 6.03
N GLY A 8 10.98 -12.98 5.32
CA GLY A 8 9.86 -13.63 4.67
C GLY A 8 9.15 -12.68 3.70
N LEU A 9 8.70 -13.23 2.59
CA LEU A 9 7.87 -12.55 1.60
C LEU A 9 6.67 -13.44 1.29
N GLU A 10 5.48 -12.93 1.54
CA GLU A 10 4.24 -13.64 1.24
C GLU A 10 3.56 -13.00 0.04
N LEU A 11 3.25 -13.81 -0.97
CA LEU A 11 2.45 -13.42 -2.12
C LEU A 11 1.15 -14.21 -2.06
N ARG A 12 0.03 -13.50 -1.93
CA ARG A 12 -1.30 -14.11 -1.78
C ARG A 12 -2.21 -13.61 -2.88
N PRO A 13 -2.76 -14.51 -3.72
CA PRO A 13 -3.79 -14.14 -4.68
C PRO A 13 -5.01 -13.59 -3.94
N LEU A 14 -5.54 -12.47 -4.43
CA LEU A 14 -6.79 -11.89 -3.97
C LEU A 14 -7.84 -12.01 -5.08
N ASP A 15 -9.10 -12.10 -4.68
CA ASP A 15 -10.21 -12.03 -5.63
C ASP A 15 -10.29 -10.61 -6.23
N GLY A 16 -10.47 -10.49 -7.54
CA GLY A 16 -10.66 -9.19 -8.19
C GLY A 16 -11.97 -8.49 -7.77
N SER A 17 -12.86 -9.16 -7.05
CA SER A 17 -14.08 -8.60 -6.50
C SER A 17 -13.88 -7.73 -5.25
N ILE A 18 -12.76 -7.88 -4.54
CA ILE A 18 -12.50 -7.14 -3.29
C ILE A 18 -11.62 -5.91 -3.54
N TYR A 19 -11.62 -5.00 -2.58
CA TYR A 19 -10.85 -3.74 -2.63
C TYR A 19 -11.15 -2.89 -3.86
N LYS A 20 -12.45 -2.74 -4.16
CA LYS A 20 -12.92 -1.91 -5.27
C LYS A 20 -12.57 -0.44 -5.03
N THR A 21 -11.85 0.13 -5.99
CA THR A 21 -11.51 1.55 -6.05
C THR A 21 -12.27 2.24 -7.18
N ASP A 22 -11.82 3.45 -7.54
CA ASP A 22 -12.30 4.14 -8.73
C ASP A 22 -12.14 3.24 -9.98
N PRO A 23 -13.22 2.91 -10.71
CA PRO A 23 -13.14 2.05 -11.88
C PRO A 23 -12.39 2.69 -13.05
N GLU A 24 -12.23 4.02 -13.06
CA GLU A 24 -11.49 4.74 -14.11
C GLU A 24 -9.99 4.82 -13.81
N ASN A 25 -9.58 4.55 -12.57
CA ASN A 25 -8.18 4.68 -12.14
C ASN A 25 -7.80 3.59 -11.13
N PHE A 26 -7.21 2.51 -11.63
CA PHE A 26 -6.67 1.45 -10.78
C PHE A 26 -5.42 1.94 -10.05
N VAL A 27 -5.47 1.88 -8.73
CA VAL A 27 -4.40 2.38 -7.86
C VAL A 27 -3.88 1.26 -6.96
N PRO A 28 -2.55 1.15 -6.76
CA PRO A 28 -2.03 0.21 -5.79
C PRO A 28 -2.34 0.71 -4.37
N LEU A 29 -2.76 -0.21 -3.52
CA LEU A 29 -3.21 0.09 -2.17
C LEU A 29 -2.22 -0.49 -1.15
N VAL A 30 -1.86 0.31 -0.16
CA VAL A 30 -1.09 -0.11 1.01
C VAL A 30 -1.99 -0.07 2.23
N LEU A 31 -1.98 -1.15 3.01
CA LEU A 31 -2.78 -1.23 4.23
C LEU A 31 -2.36 -0.12 5.19
N PHE A 32 -3.30 0.73 5.58
CA PHE A 32 -3.11 1.71 6.62
C PHE A 32 -3.53 1.12 7.97
N GLN A 33 -4.74 0.60 8.05
CA GLN A 33 -5.28 -0.03 9.26
C GLN A 33 -6.28 -1.14 8.91
N ARG A 34 -6.30 -2.21 9.71
CA ARG A 34 -7.33 -3.25 9.68
C ARG A 34 -7.75 -3.57 11.10
N LEU A 35 -9.00 -3.26 11.42
CA LEU A 35 -9.50 -3.20 12.78
C LEU A 35 -10.66 -4.17 12.98
N ASP A 36 -10.55 -4.99 14.02
CA ASP A 36 -11.59 -5.85 14.59
C ASP A 36 -12.31 -5.06 15.68
N ILE A 37 -13.60 -4.76 15.46
CA ILE A 37 -14.38 -3.88 16.32
C ILE A 37 -15.20 -4.71 17.30
N GLY A 38 -15.07 -4.41 18.59
CA GLY A 38 -15.78 -5.14 19.64
C GLY A 38 -15.19 -6.52 19.95
N TYR A 39 -13.96 -6.77 19.49
CA TYR A 39 -13.18 -7.98 19.76
C TYR A 39 -13.35 -8.46 21.22
N THR A 40 -13.48 -9.77 21.40
CA THR A 40 -13.70 -10.37 22.73
C THR A 40 -12.45 -11.05 23.28
N ASN A 41 -11.72 -11.80 22.44
CA ASN A 41 -10.43 -12.40 22.76
C ASN A 41 -9.67 -12.69 21.47
N GLY A 42 -8.44 -12.20 21.37
CA GLY A 42 -7.54 -12.49 20.24
C GLY A 42 -7.23 -11.28 19.37
N SER A 43 -6.12 -11.39 18.66
CA SER A 43 -5.67 -10.48 17.62
C SER A 43 -4.81 -11.26 16.64
N GLY A 44 -4.74 -10.79 15.40
CA GLY A 44 -3.84 -11.37 14.40
C GLY A 44 -4.54 -12.14 13.30
N ARG A 45 -3.95 -13.28 12.93
CA ARG A 45 -4.45 -14.15 11.85
C ARG A 45 -5.52 -15.08 12.40
N TYR A 46 -6.61 -15.21 11.66
CA TYR A 46 -7.67 -16.17 11.95
C TYR A 46 -7.62 -17.30 10.93
N THR A 47 -7.70 -18.55 11.38
CA THR A 47 -7.68 -19.73 10.51
C THR A 47 -8.84 -19.76 9.50
N SER A 48 -9.94 -19.07 9.82
CA SER A 48 -11.12 -18.91 8.98
C SER A 48 -10.99 -17.82 7.91
N ASP A 49 -9.97 -16.95 7.99
CA ASP A 49 -9.83 -15.84 7.05
C ASP A 49 -9.36 -16.35 5.69
N ALA A 50 -10.24 -16.27 4.70
CA ALA A 50 -9.98 -16.76 3.34
C ALA A 50 -8.77 -16.10 2.67
N TYR A 51 -8.42 -14.88 3.08
CA TYR A 51 -7.28 -14.13 2.57
C TYR A 51 -6.13 -14.04 3.58
N ASP A 52 -6.25 -14.74 4.72
CA ASP A 52 -5.27 -14.80 5.80
C ASP A 52 -4.77 -13.41 6.21
N ARG A 53 -5.73 -12.50 6.41
CA ARG A 53 -5.44 -11.13 6.85
C ARG A 53 -5.16 -11.11 8.34
N ILE A 54 -4.37 -10.12 8.73
CA ILE A 54 -4.07 -9.81 10.13
C ILE A 54 -5.02 -8.71 10.58
N TRP A 55 -5.79 -8.96 11.64
CA TRP A 55 -6.73 -8.02 12.22
C TRP A 55 -6.25 -7.53 13.58
N SER A 56 -6.30 -6.21 13.78
CA SER A 56 -5.91 -5.57 15.04
C SER A 56 -7.14 -5.21 15.86
N PRO A 57 -7.14 -5.50 17.17
CA PRO A 57 -8.27 -5.19 18.03
C PRO A 57 -8.42 -3.68 18.18
N TYR A 58 -9.66 -3.19 18.17
CA TYR A 58 -9.97 -1.80 18.44
C TYR A 58 -11.23 -1.66 19.31
N ASN A 59 -11.15 -0.75 20.26
CA ASN A 59 -12.27 -0.33 21.10
C ASN A 59 -12.25 1.18 21.32
N SER A 60 -13.40 1.71 21.75
CA SER A 60 -13.53 3.10 22.18
C SER A 60 -14.24 3.13 23.54
N PRO A 61 -13.82 4.01 24.48
CA PRO A 61 -14.50 4.18 25.76
C PRO A 61 -15.98 4.58 25.64
N SER A 62 -16.39 5.19 24.53
CA SER A 62 -17.78 5.61 24.27
C SER A 62 -18.64 4.51 23.63
N TRP A 63 -18.08 3.32 23.40
CA TRP A 63 -18.78 2.23 22.72
C TRP A 63 -19.00 1.04 23.67
N ASP A 64 -20.09 0.32 23.44
CA ASP A 64 -20.36 -0.98 24.05
C ASP A 64 -20.13 -2.08 23.02
N SER A 65 -19.39 -3.11 23.43
CA SER A 65 -19.12 -4.28 22.61
C SER A 65 -20.29 -5.25 22.64
N LEU A 66 -20.59 -5.82 21.49
CA LEU A 66 -21.62 -6.83 21.26
C LEU A 66 -20.96 -8.07 20.67
N HIS A 67 -21.47 -9.23 20.99
CA HIS A 67 -21.00 -10.49 20.45
C HIS A 67 -22.15 -11.47 20.26
N THR A 68 -21.96 -12.46 19.41
CA THR A 68 -22.87 -13.58 19.22
C THR A 68 -22.09 -14.87 19.02
N SER A 69 -22.68 -16.00 19.40
CA SER A 69 -22.12 -17.33 19.13
C SER A 69 -22.61 -17.94 17.82
N ARG A 70 -23.53 -17.25 17.12
CA ARG A 70 -24.03 -17.69 15.82
C ARG A 70 -23.05 -17.31 14.72
N ASP A 71 -22.87 -18.20 13.75
CA ASP A 71 -22.06 -17.90 12.58
C ASP A 71 -22.68 -16.79 11.73
N ILE A 72 -21.83 -15.94 11.18
CA ILE A 72 -22.16 -14.89 10.23
C ILE A 72 -21.82 -15.39 8.83
N ASP A 73 -22.77 -15.33 7.90
CA ASP A 73 -22.47 -15.66 6.52
C ASP A 73 -21.66 -14.53 5.87
N THR A 74 -20.38 -14.80 5.61
CA THR A 74 -19.43 -13.87 4.99
C THR A 74 -19.15 -14.18 3.52
N ARG A 75 -19.87 -15.14 2.92
CA ARG A 75 -19.61 -15.57 1.54
C ARG A 75 -20.26 -14.67 0.50
N GLY A 76 -21.34 -13.99 0.89
CA GLY A 76 -22.18 -13.22 -0.03
C GLY A 76 -21.58 -11.91 -0.54
N ASP A 77 -20.63 -11.31 0.17
CA ASP A 77 -20.04 -10.00 -0.18
C ASP A 77 -18.66 -10.09 -0.86
N GLY A 78 -18.07 -11.28 -0.94
CA GLY A 78 -16.75 -11.54 -1.54
C GLY A 78 -15.55 -11.15 -0.66
N TYR A 79 -15.73 -10.25 0.31
CA TYR A 79 -14.67 -9.82 1.23
C TYR A 79 -14.34 -10.87 2.28
N ARG A 80 -15.28 -11.78 2.58
CA ARG A 80 -15.05 -13.01 3.36
C ARG A 80 -14.23 -12.76 4.63
N ALA A 81 -14.59 -11.71 5.37
CA ALA A 81 -14.02 -11.45 6.69
C ALA A 81 -14.15 -12.71 7.56
N PRO A 82 -13.19 -12.99 8.44
CA PRO A 82 -13.24 -14.16 9.30
C PRO A 82 -14.45 -14.06 10.22
N ASN A 83 -15.07 -15.22 10.48
CA ASN A 83 -16.31 -15.29 11.24
C ASN A 83 -16.13 -14.69 12.65
N GLU A 84 -14.99 -14.94 13.27
CA GLU A 84 -14.59 -14.45 14.59
C GLU A 84 -14.65 -12.91 14.68
N VAL A 85 -14.22 -12.20 13.62
CA VAL A 85 -14.29 -10.74 13.54
C VAL A 85 -15.73 -10.27 13.31
N MET A 86 -16.48 -10.99 12.48
CA MET A 86 -17.86 -10.60 12.15
C MET A 86 -18.86 -10.95 13.27
N GLN A 87 -18.54 -11.90 14.15
CA GLN A 87 -19.32 -12.28 15.32
C GLN A 87 -19.28 -11.24 16.44
N THR A 88 -18.35 -10.29 16.35
CA THR A 88 -18.23 -9.15 17.25
C THR A 88 -18.61 -7.85 16.55
N GLY A 89 -18.95 -6.86 17.35
CA GLY A 89 -19.23 -5.51 16.88
C GLY A 89 -19.36 -4.54 18.04
N SER A 90 -19.54 -3.26 17.72
CA SER A 90 -19.77 -2.24 18.74
C SER A 90 -20.93 -1.32 18.37
N THR A 91 -21.59 -0.80 19.40
CA THR A 91 -22.65 0.21 19.36
C THR A 91 -22.26 1.41 20.23
N PRO A 92 -22.77 2.62 20.00
CA PRO A 92 -22.62 3.72 20.95
C PRO A 92 -23.22 3.34 22.30
N LYS A 93 -22.54 3.68 23.41
CA LYS A 93 -23.08 3.54 24.78
C LYS A 93 -24.39 4.29 24.94
N ASN A 94 -24.42 5.50 24.39
CA ASN A 94 -25.62 6.30 24.28
C ASN A 94 -26.22 6.10 22.89
N GLY A 95 -27.36 5.40 22.79
CA GLY A 95 -27.96 5.05 21.50
C GLY A 95 -28.44 6.21 20.60
N THR A 96 -28.34 7.46 21.08
CA THR A 96 -28.54 8.66 20.27
C THR A 96 -27.25 9.24 19.66
N GLU A 97 -26.08 8.82 20.16
CA GLU A 97 -24.77 9.25 19.68
C GLU A 97 -24.32 8.45 18.46
N SER A 98 -23.20 8.86 17.88
CA SER A 98 -22.58 8.22 16.72
C SER A 98 -21.43 7.31 17.15
N LEU A 99 -21.16 6.27 16.36
CA LEU A 99 -19.83 5.64 16.37
C LEU A 99 -18.89 6.54 15.59
N GLU A 100 -17.82 7.01 16.22
CA GLU A 100 -16.86 7.92 15.60
C GLU A 100 -15.45 7.34 15.63
N PHE A 101 -14.79 7.35 14.48
CA PHE A 101 -13.42 6.91 14.31
C PHE A 101 -12.67 7.96 13.49
N SER A 102 -11.46 8.33 13.89
CA SER A 102 -10.67 9.31 13.17
C SER A 102 -9.20 8.94 13.04
N TRP A 103 -8.57 9.46 11.99
CA TRP A 103 -7.14 9.41 11.79
C TRP A 103 -6.64 10.71 11.15
N ASN A 104 -5.38 11.04 11.43
CA ASN A 104 -4.70 12.22 10.90
C ASN A 104 -3.55 11.79 9.99
N VAL A 105 -3.26 12.61 8.99
CA VAL A 105 -2.22 12.35 8.01
C VAL A 105 -1.35 13.58 7.80
N SER A 106 -0.04 13.36 7.66
CA SER A 106 0.92 14.45 7.45
C SER A 106 0.90 15.00 6.02
N ASP A 107 0.49 14.18 5.05
CA ASP A 107 0.41 14.54 3.64
C ASP A 107 -1.06 14.81 3.25
N PRO A 108 -1.45 16.08 3.00
CA PRO A 108 -2.82 16.43 2.60
C PRO A 108 -3.29 15.81 1.30
N LYS A 109 -2.35 15.36 0.45
CA LYS A 109 -2.67 14.76 -0.86
C LYS A 109 -2.85 13.25 -0.77
N ALA A 110 -2.56 12.65 0.38
CA ALA A 110 -2.75 11.23 0.58
C ALA A 110 -4.22 10.84 0.34
N GLN A 111 -4.39 9.81 -0.48
CA GLN A 111 -5.70 9.31 -0.88
C GLN A 111 -6.03 8.04 -0.11
N PHE A 112 -7.25 7.94 0.40
CA PHE A 112 -7.70 6.81 1.21
C PHE A 112 -8.96 6.14 0.67
N TYR A 113 -8.99 4.82 0.84
CA TYR A 113 -10.15 3.97 0.64
C TYR A 113 -10.49 3.26 1.95
N ILE A 114 -11.77 3.30 2.33
CA ILE A 114 -12.29 2.62 3.52
C ILE A 114 -13.22 1.49 3.11
N TYR A 115 -13.23 0.44 3.92
CA TYR A 115 -14.12 -0.71 3.78
C TYR A 115 -14.71 -0.99 5.16
N LEU A 116 -16.00 -0.71 5.31
CA LEU A 116 -16.72 -0.84 6.57
C LEU A 116 -17.56 -2.11 6.53
N TYR A 117 -17.42 -2.94 7.56
CA TYR A 117 -18.07 -4.24 7.65
C TYR A 117 -19.22 -4.19 8.64
N PHE A 118 -20.39 -4.66 8.17
CA PHE A 118 -21.63 -4.67 8.94
C PHE A 118 -22.32 -6.02 8.88
N ALA A 119 -22.71 -6.52 10.05
CA ALA A 119 -23.65 -7.62 10.24
C ALA A 119 -24.44 -7.36 11.53
N ASP A 120 -25.76 -7.54 11.51
CA ASP A 120 -26.50 -7.50 12.78
C ASP A 120 -26.29 -8.83 13.51
N LEU A 121 -25.98 -8.75 14.80
CA LEU A 121 -25.63 -9.92 15.63
C LEU A 121 -26.88 -10.58 16.24
N VAL A 122 -28.04 -9.98 16.03
CA VAL A 122 -29.34 -10.41 16.52
C VAL A 122 -30.42 -10.22 15.46
N VAL A 123 -31.48 -11.04 15.53
CA VAL A 123 -32.71 -10.76 14.79
C VAL A 123 -33.51 -9.73 15.56
N LEU A 124 -33.73 -8.56 14.97
CA LEU A 124 -34.53 -7.50 15.57
C LEU A 124 -36.01 -7.89 15.64
N GLU A 125 -36.70 -7.43 16.68
CA GLU A 125 -38.16 -7.57 16.80
C GLU A 125 -38.90 -6.76 15.73
N ARG A 126 -40.18 -7.07 15.49
CA ARG A 126 -40.98 -6.41 14.43
C ARG A 126 -41.10 -4.89 14.58
N ASN A 127 -41.02 -4.37 15.79
CA ASN A 127 -41.06 -2.93 16.11
C ASN A 127 -39.66 -2.29 16.16
N GLN A 128 -38.61 -3.08 16.05
CA GLN A 128 -37.23 -2.63 16.09
C GLN A 128 -36.70 -2.46 14.67
N THR A 129 -35.94 -1.41 14.46
CA THR A 129 -35.30 -1.13 13.18
C THR A 129 -33.95 -0.52 13.43
N ARG A 130 -32.92 -1.16 12.87
CA ARG A 130 -31.57 -0.61 12.77
C ARG A 130 -31.39 -0.05 11.37
N GLU A 131 -31.29 1.27 11.30
CA GLU A 131 -30.95 2.00 10.09
C GLU A 131 -30.05 3.18 10.48
N PHE A 132 -29.00 3.42 9.70
CA PHE A 132 -28.05 4.49 9.97
C PHE A 132 -27.41 5.03 8.70
N ASN A 133 -26.80 6.20 8.84
CA ASN A 133 -26.03 6.87 7.81
C ASN A 133 -24.56 6.89 8.21
N VAL A 134 -23.68 6.82 7.21
CA VAL A 134 -22.23 6.91 7.36
C VAL A 134 -21.77 8.18 6.67
N SER A 135 -21.02 9.01 7.38
CA SER A 135 -20.39 10.22 6.84
C SER A 135 -18.89 10.24 7.07
N TRP A 136 -18.19 10.93 6.18
CA TRP A 136 -16.79 11.31 6.31
C TRP A 136 -16.70 12.82 6.38
N ASN A 137 -16.13 13.37 7.47
CA ASN A 137 -16.03 14.82 7.70
C ASN A 137 -17.36 15.56 7.40
N GLU A 138 -18.46 15.05 7.95
CA GLU A 138 -19.83 15.54 7.76
C GLU A 138 -20.44 15.32 6.36
N ILE A 139 -19.66 14.90 5.38
CA ILE A 139 -20.13 14.52 4.04
C ILE A 139 -20.67 13.10 4.08
N GLN A 140 -21.94 12.91 3.73
CA GLN A 140 -22.54 11.57 3.71
C GLN A 140 -21.91 10.69 2.61
N LEU A 141 -21.37 9.53 3.00
CA LEU A 141 -20.85 8.51 2.10
C LEU A 141 -21.95 7.50 1.74
N PHE A 142 -22.64 6.98 2.75
CA PHE A 142 -23.69 5.98 2.61
C PHE A 142 -24.91 6.38 3.43
N GLY A 143 -26.11 6.21 2.87
CA GLY A 143 -27.37 6.49 3.55
C GLY A 143 -28.24 5.25 3.67
N ASN A 144 -29.11 5.23 4.68
CA ASN A 144 -30.12 4.19 4.91
C ASN A 144 -29.54 2.77 4.99
N VAL A 145 -28.36 2.63 5.59
CA VAL A 145 -27.70 1.33 5.76
C VAL A 145 -28.51 0.49 6.74
N ARG A 146 -28.92 -0.71 6.30
CA ARG A 146 -29.67 -1.69 7.09
C ARG A 146 -28.96 -3.04 7.07
N PRO A 147 -28.10 -3.32 8.06
CA PRO A 147 -27.42 -4.61 8.16
C PRO A 147 -28.45 -5.74 8.32
N ARG A 148 -28.15 -6.90 7.73
CA ARG A 148 -28.97 -8.10 7.89
C ARG A 148 -28.45 -8.92 9.06
N ALA A 149 -29.37 -9.54 9.80
CA ALA A 149 -29.00 -10.42 10.90
C ALA A 149 -28.23 -11.64 10.38
N TYR A 150 -27.01 -11.84 10.87
CA TYR A 150 -26.12 -12.96 10.52
C TYR A 150 -25.66 -13.02 9.07
N TYR A 151 -25.71 -11.91 8.32
CA TYR A 151 -25.12 -11.79 7.00
C TYR A 151 -24.20 -10.58 6.94
N ALA A 152 -22.96 -10.79 6.54
CA ALA A 152 -22.00 -9.72 6.35
C ALA A 152 -22.29 -8.91 5.09
N SER A 153 -21.94 -7.63 5.18
CA SER A 153 -21.94 -6.70 4.06
C SER A 153 -20.81 -5.71 4.23
N THR A 154 -20.15 -5.36 3.13
CA THR A 154 -19.06 -4.39 3.11
C THR A 154 -19.46 -3.15 2.30
N PHE A 155 -19.27 -1.97 2.89
CA PHE A 155 -19.51 -0.69 2.25
C PHE A 155 -18.18 0.06 2.06
N TYR A 156 -17.98 0.64 0.89
CA TYR A 156 -16.71 1.26 0.51
C TYR A 156 -16.91 2.47 -0.39
N ASN A 157 -15.98 3.43 -0.33
CA ASN A 157 -16.00 4.61 -1.19
C ASN A 157 -15.35 4.30 -2.54
N LEU A 158 -15.94 4.78 -3.64
CA LEU A 158 -15.34 4.66 -4.98
C LEU A 158 -14.41 5.82 -5.32
N ARG A 159 -14.65 6.99 -4.73
CA ARG A 159 -13.76 8.16 -4.86
C ARG A 159 -12.88 8.25 -3.62
N PRO A 160 -11.57 8.50 -3.76
CA PRO A 160 -10.66 8.54 -2.63
C PRO A 160 -11.02 9.66 -1.66
N LEU A 161 -10.85 9.40 -0.37
CA LEU A 161 -10.95 10.41 0.67
C LEU A 161 -9.61 11.15 0.74
N VAL A 162 -9.63 12.48 0.70
CA VAL A 162 -8.43 13.33 0.65
C VAL A 162 -8.57 14.46 1.66
N GLY A 163 -7.55 14.66 2.49
CA GLY A 163 -7.53 15.68 3.53
C GLY A 163 -6.49 15.40 4.60
N ASN A 164 -6.31 16.32 5.55
CA ASN A 164 -5.37 16.17 6.68
C ASN A 164 -5.95 15.38 7.85
N GLU A 165 -7.25 15.51 8.05
CA GLU A 165 -8.00 14.86 9.11
C GLU A 165 -9.16 14.11 8.48
N HIS A 166 -9.38 12.89 8.93
CA HIS A 166 -10.49 12.07 8.48
C HIS A 166 -11.26 11.60 9.69
N LYS A 167 -12.57 11.84 9.67
CA LYS A 167 -13.50 11.41 10.70
C LYS A 167 -14.66 10.68 10.06
N ILE A 168 -14.79 9.40 10.38
CA ILE A 168 -15.95 8.59 10.03
C ILE A 168 -16.95 8.66 11.18
N SER A 169 -18.20 9.00 10.85
CA SER A 169 -19.31 9.03 11.80
C SER A 169 -20.42 8.12 11.30
N ILE A 170 -20.85 7.18 12.13
CA ILE A 170 -21.96 6.28 11.86
C ILE A 170 -23.09 6.64 12.81
N LYS A 171 -24.17 7.19 12.27
CA LYS A 171 -25.24 7.81 13.06
C LYS A 171 -26.59 7.18 12.76
N ARG A 172 -27.34 6.84 13.82
CA ARG A 172 -28.71 6.32 13.71
C ARG A 172 -29.59 7.26 12.87
N SER A 173 -30.35 6.68 11.95
CA SER A 173 -31.37 7.40 11.18
C SER A 173 -32.57 7.76 12.07
N ARG A 174 -33.28 8.85 11.72
CA ARG A 174 -34.44 9.32 12.50
C ARG A 174 -35.60 8.30 12.55
N SER A 175 -35.70 7.47 11.53
CA SER A 175 -36.65 6.37 11.32
C SER A 175 -36.35 5.12 12.17
N ALA A 176 -35.10 4.95 12.61
CA ALA A 176 -34.66 3.78 13.38
C ALA A 176 -34.82 4.02 14.88
N ASN A 177 -34.92 2.95 15.67
CA ASN A 177 -34.95 3.00 17.14
C ASN A 177 -33.87 2.12 17.80
N VAL A 178 -33.11 1.38 16.99
CA VAL A 178 -31.93 0.63 17.43
C VAL A 178 -30.68 1.40 17.01
N PRO A 179 -29.65 1.51 17.87
CA PRO A 179 -28.41 2.22 17.55
C PRO A 179 -27.66 1.58 16.37
N PRO A 180 -26.70 2.27 15.73
CA PRO A 180 -25.86 1.68 14.69
C PRO A 180 -24.98 0.55 15.25
N ILE A 181 -24.46 -0.29 14.36
CA ILE A 181 -23.45 -1.31 14.68
C ILE A 181 -22.30 -1.18 13.70
N LEU A 182 -21.10 -1.54 14.13
CA LEU A 182 -19.92 -1.70 13.30
C LEU A 182 -19.13 -2.93 13.75
N ASN A 183 -18.76 -3.80 12.82
CA ASN A 183 -18.07 -5.06 13.11
C ASN A 183 -16.57 -4.99 12.80
N ALA A 184 -16.21 -4.34 11.69
CA ALA A 184 -14.81 -4.24 11.26
C ALA A 184 -14.57 -3.02 10.36
N ILE A 185 -13.31 -2.59 10.29
CA ILE A 185 -12.85 -1.51 9.42
C ILE A 185 -11.57 -1.93 8.71
N GLU A 186 -11.47 -1.71 7.41
CA GLU A 186 -10.20 -1.66 6.70
C GLU A 186 -10.00 -0.28 6.08
N ILE A 187 -8.79 0.25 6.20
CA ILE A 187 -8.36 1.52 5.62
C ILE A 187 -7.11 1.26 4.82
N TYR A 188 -7.13 1.69 3.57
CA TYR A 188 -6.02 1.61 2.66
C TYR A 188 -5.62 3.01 2.19
N LYS A 189 -4.32 3.24 2.13
CA LYS A 189 -3.71 4.41 1.51
C LYS A 189 -3.33 4.05 0.08
N VAL A 190 -3.57 4.95 -0.87
CA VAL A 190 -3.01 4.81 -2.22
C VAL A 190 -1.49 4.94 -2.13
N GLN A 191 -0.79 3.94 -2.65
CA GLN A 191 0.63 4.02 -2.87
C GLN A 191 0.86 4.74 -4.19
N GLU A 192 1.46 5.90 -4.17
CA GLU A 192 1.89 6.53 -5.42
C GLU A 192 3.04 5.70 -5.99
N SER A 193 2.80 5.00 -7.11
CA SER A 193 3.82 4.38 -7.93
C SER A 193 4.37 5.43 -8.90
N SER A 194 4.95 6.52 -8.37
CA SER A 194 5.40 7.65 -9.18
C SER A 194 6.80 7.47 -9.77
N GLU A 195 7.51 6.41 -9.39
CA GLU A 195 8.85 6.13 -9.88
C GLU A 195 8.82 5.05 -10.96
N LEU A 196 9.14 5.47 -12.18
CA LEU A 196 9.38 4.56 -13.30
C LEU A 196 10.68 3.77 -13.03
N ALA A 197 10.68 2.50 -13.41
CA ALA A 197 11.89 1.69 -13.42
C ALA A 197 12.96 2.32 -14.33
N THR A 198 14.24 2.14 -13.99
CA THR A 198 15.37 2.59 -14.81
C THR A 198 15.25 2.03 -16.22
N PHE A 199 15.68 2.81 -17.21
CA PHE A 199 15.68 2.36 -18.60
C PHE A 199 16.44 1.03 -18.74
N SER A 200 15.77 0.01 -19.28
CA SER A 200 16.24 -1.38 -19.22
C SER A 200 17.65 -1.57 -19.77
N ARG A 201 18.01 -0.87 -20.85
CA ARG A 201 19.35 -0.95 -21.45
C ARG A 201 20.43 -0.37 -20.52
N ASP A 202 20.12 0.65 -19.73
CA ASP A 202 21.05 1.18 -18.74
C ASP A 202 21.25 0.15 -17.62
N VAL A 203 20.17 -0.52 -17.17
CA VAL A 203 20.21 -1.62 -16.18
C VAL A 203 21.11 -2.76 -16.66
N ASP A 204 20.90 -3.24 -17.89
CA ASP A 204 21.68 -4.33 -18.48
C ASP A 204 23.16 -3.95 -18.58
N ALA A 205 23.45 -2.70 -18.94
CA ALA A 205 24.81 -2.18 -19.04
C ALA A 205 25.53 -2.21 -17.69
N VAL A 206 24.93 -1.65 -16.63
CA VAL A 206 25.58 -1.62 -15.32
C VAL A 206 25.64 -2.99 -14.64
N GLN A 207 24.66 -3.86 -14.88
CA GLN A 207 24.72 -5.27 -14.47
C GLN A 207 25.92 -5.98 -15.12
N ASN A 208 26.13 -5.77 -16.41
CA ASN A 208 27.26 -6.34 -17.12
C ASN A 208 28.61 -5.78 -16.60
N ILE A 209 28.72 -4.47 -16.37
CA ILE A 209 29.90 -3.84 -15.76
C ILE A 209 30.18 -4.45 -14.38
N ARG A 210 29.14 -4.57 -13.53
CA ARG A 210 29.21 -5.18 -12.19
C ARG A 210 29.79 -6.58 -12.26
N THR A 211 29.27 -7.42 -13.15
CA THR A 211 29.69 -8.82 -13.30
C THR A 211 31.10 -8.95 -13.87
N THR A 212 31.46 -8.08 -14.83
CA THR A 212 32.78 -8.06 -15.48
C THR A 212 33.88 -7.76 -14.48
N TYR A 213 33.67 -6.74 -13.64
CA TYR A 213 34.68 -6.29 -12.68
C TYR A 213 34.47 -6.83 -11.27
N LYS A 214 33.43 -7.63 -11.03
CA LYS A 214 33.05 -8.15 -9.71
C LYS A 214 32.90 -7.04 -8.67
N ILE A 215 32.26 -5.94 -9.06
CA ILE A 215 32.04 -4.78 -8.19
C ILE A 215 31.17 -5.19 -6.99
N ASP A 216 31.72 -4.99 -5.79
CA ASP A 216 31.04 -5.21 -4.52
C ASP A 216 30.63 -3.87 -3.90
N ARG A 217 29.41 -3.43 -4.25
CA ARG A 217 28.74 -2.20 -3.78
C ARG A 217 27.26 -2.51 -3.52
N ASN A 218 26.46 -1.50 -3.16
CA ASN A 218 25.00 -1.60 -3.04
C ASN A 218 24.26 -1.83 -4.39
N TRP A 219 24.93 -2.35 -5.42
CA TRP A 219 24.42 -2.50 -6.78
C TRP A 219 23.48 -3.71 -6.91
N VAL A 220 22.38 -3.70 -6.16
CA VAL A 220 21.34 -4.75 -6.15
C VAL A 220 19.99 -4.08 -6.41
N GLY A 221 19.19 -4.67 -7.31
CA GLY A 221 17.86 -4.12 -7.67
C GLY A 221 17.93 -3.15 -8.86
N ASP A 222 17.12 -2.09 -8.81
CA ASP A 222 17.05 -1.06 -9.85
C ASP A 222 18.13 0.02 -9.59
N PRO A 223 18.95 0.42 -10.58
CA PRO A 223 20.05 1.37 -10.38
C PRO A 223 19.63 2.77 -9.92
N CYS A 224 18.49 3.26 -10.38
CA CYS A 224 18.00 4.60 -10.07
C CYS A 224 16.79 4.60 -9.13
N GLY A 225 16.19 3.44 -8.88
CA GLY A 225 14.95 3.28 -8.13
C GLY A 225 15.11 2.46 -6.85
N PRO A 226 14.61 2.93 -5.69
CA PRO A 226 13.96 4.22 -5.48
C PRO A 226 14.93 5.42 -5.54
N LYS A 227 14.47 6.64 -5.87
CA LYS A 227 15.31 7.86 -6.00
C LYS A 227 16.23 8.10 -4.80
N ASN A 228 15.75 7.84 -3.59
CA ASN A 228 16.51 8.04 -2.34
C ASN A 228 17.50 6.90 -2.02
N TYR A 229 17.52 5.85 -2.84
CA TYR A 229 18.30 4.63 -2.64
C TYR A 229 18.95 4.15 -3.95
N SER A 230 19.25 5.07 -4.88
CA SER A 230 19.99 4.76 -6.10
C SER A 230 21.37 4.17 -5.78
N TRP A 231 21.92 3.42 -6.72
CA TRP A 231 23.21 2.75 -6.55
C TRP A 231 24.37 3.73 -6.29
N ASP A 232 25.30 3.33 -5.43
CA ASP A 232 26.47 4.11 -5.05
C ASP A 232 27.38 4.33 -6.25
N GLY A 233 27.73 5.59 -6.48
CA GLY A 233 28.48 6.00 -7.65
C GLY A 233 27.64 6.13 -8.92
N THR A 234 26.30 6.09 -8.83
CA THR A 234 25.42 6.45 -9.94
C THR A 234 24.67 7.75 -9.64
N LEU A 235 24.48 8.60 -10.65
CA LEU A 235 23.43 9.62 -10.62
C LEU A 235 22.56 9.44 -11.85
N CYS A 236 21.26 9.56 -11.63
CA CYS A 236 20.28 9.39 -12.68
C CYS A 236 19.52 10.69 -12.95
N SER A 237 19.16 10.88 -14.21
CA SER A 237 18.19 11.89 -14.61
C SER A 237 16.78 11.37 -14.36
N TYR A 238 15.92 12.20 -13.76
CA TYR A 238 14.54 11.85 -13.45
C TYR A 238 13.59 12.77 -14.20
N THR A 239 12.64 12.19 -14.92
CA THR A 239 11.53 12.92 -15.54
C THR A 239 10.22 12.23 -15.20
N ASN A 240 9.09 12.95 -15.23
CA ASN A 240 7.79 12.36 -14.89
C ASN A 240 7.23 11.45 -16.00
N SER A 241 7.80 11.50 -17.20
CA SER A 241 7.25 10.83 -18.39
C SER A 241 8.18 9.78 -19.00
N ASN A 242 9.46 9.76 -18.62
CA ASN A 242 10.44 8.81 -19.16
C ASN A 242 11.17 8.06 -18.04
N PRO A 243 11.53 6.78 -18.29
CA PRO A 243 12.38 6.00 -17.40
C PRO A 243 13.64 6.77 -16.98
N PRO A 244 14.07 6.69 -15.71
CA PRO A 244 15.34 7.24 -15.28
C PRO A 244 16.49 6.72 -16.13
N ARG A 245 17.45 7.61 -16.43
CA ARG A 245 18.66 7.30 -17.20
C ARG A 245 19.90 7.61 -16.40
N ILE A 246 20.92 6.76 -16.47
CA ILE A 246 22.20 6.98 -15.78
C ILE A 246 22.98 8.07 -16.53
N VAL A 247 23.26 9.18 -15.85
CA VAL A 247 24.01 10.33 -16.40
C VAL A 247 25.40 10.46 -15.79
N PHE A 248 25.64 9.84 -14.64
CA PHE A 248 26.93 9.81 -13.98
C PHE A 248 27.22 8.39 -13.51
N LEU A 249 28.42 7.91 -13.82
CA LEU A 249 28.93 6.63 -13.34
C LEU A 249 30.35 6.78 -12.79
N ASN A 250 30.49 6.64 -11.48
CA ASN A 250 31.77 6.60 -10.78
C ASN A 250 32.18 5.15 -10.52
N LEU A 251 33.29 4.79 -11.16
CA LEU A 251 34.00 3.54 -11.02
C LEU A 251 35.43 3.76 -10.52
N SER A 252 35.76 4.94 -9.99
CA SER A 252 37.10 5.25 -9.53
C SER A 252 37.47 4.46 -8.27
N ALA A 253 38.77 4.25 -8.06
CA ALA A 253 39.31 3.56 -6.89
C ALA A 253 38.61 2.22 -6.59
N SER A 254 38.29 1.44 -7.63
CA SER A 254 37.50 0.21 -7.54
C SER A 254 38.30 -1.04 -7.91
N ASP A 255 39.63 -0.94 -7.90
CA ASP A 255 40.57 -2.01 -8.24
C ASP A 255 40.27 -2.70 -9.59
N LEU A 256 39.69 -1.94 -10.54
CA LEU A 256 39.32 -2.50 -11.84
C LEU A 256 40.59 -2.91 -12.60
N THR A 257 40.56 -4.09 -13.22
CA THR A 257 41.64 -4.64 -14.05
C THR A 257 41.10 -5.09 -15.40
N GLY A 258 42.00 -5.34 -16.37
CA GLY A 258 41.61 -5.70 -17.72
C GLY A 258 41.20 -4.49 -18.56
N GLN A 259 40.42 -4.71 -19.62
CA GLN A 259 40.00 -3.65 -20.55
C GLN A 259 38.74 -2.91 -20.09
N ILE A 260 38.52 -1.71 -20.63
CA ILE A 260 37.29 -0.94 -20.41
C ILE A 260 36.11 -1.71 -21.05
N ALA A 261 35.08 -2.00 -20.26
CA ALA A 261 33.96 -2.86 -20.66
C ALA A 261 33.12 -2.22 -21.78
N ALA A 262 32.87 -2.97 -22.85
CA ALA A 262 32.07 -2.51 -24.00
C ALA A 262 30.61 -2.19 -23.65
N SER A 263 30.09 -2.73 -22.54
CA SER A 263 28.75 -2.43 -22.03
C SER A 263 28.58 -0.96 -21.65
N ILE A 264 29.65 -0.20 -21.40
CA ILE A 264 29.59 1.26 -21.18
C ILE A 264 28.97 1.97 -22.40
N ALA A 265 29.17 1.46 -23.62
CA ALA A 265 28.59 2.01 -24.85
C ALA A 265 27.04 2.07 -24.84
N ASN A 266 26.40 1.27 -23.99
CA ASN A 266 24.94 1.20 -23.89
C ASN A 266 24.34 2.32 -23.02
N LEU A 267 25.16 3.00 -22.21
CA LEU A 267 24.76 4.13 -21.36
C LEU A 267 24.66 5.42 -22.19
N SER A 268 23.73 5.48 -23.14
CA SER A 268 23.66 6.57 -24.13
C SER A 268 23.36 7.95 -23.56
N SER A 269 22.92 8.03 -22.30
CA SER A 269 22.68 9.27 -21.56
C SER A 269 23.82 9.67 -20.63
N LEU A 270 24.94 8.93 -20.63
CA LEU A 270 26.06 9.17 -19.73
C LEU A 270 26.76 10.49 -20.08
N GLU A 271 26.84 11.36 -19.08
CA GLU A 271 27.53 12.66 -19.18
C GLU A 271 28.91 12.63 -18.52
N THR A 272 29.06 11.83 -17.46
CA THR A 272 30.31 11.69 -16.73
C THR A 272 30.60 10.22 -16.44
N LEU A 273 31.81 9.79 -16.78
CA LEU A 273 32.35 8.48 -16.46
C LEU A 273 33.67 8.66 -15.73
N ASP A 274 33.76 8.28 -14.46
CA ASP A 274 35.02 8.34 -13.71
C ASP A 274 35.63 6.94 -13.58
N LEU A 275 36.72 6.69 -14.31
CA LEU A 275 37.50 5.45 -14.27
C LEU A 275 38.85 5.63 -13.56
N SER A 276 39.09 6.78 -12.92
CA SER A 276 40.38 7.13 -12.33
C SER A 276 40.79 6.19 -11.19
N ASN A 277 42.09 6.12 -10.89
CA ASN A 277 42.63 5.29 -9.80
C ASN A 277 42.25 3.79 -9.92
N ASN A 278 42.40 3.22 -11.12
CA ASN A 278 42.23 1.79 -11.38
C ASN A 278 43.46 1.21 -12.09
N SER A 279 43.51 -0.11 -12.22
CA SER A 279 44.59 -0.85 -12.91
C SER A 279 44.13 -1.38 -14.27
N LEU A 280 43.36 -0.57 -15.00
CA LEU A 280 42.87 -0.90 -16.35
C LEU A 280 44.02 -0.93 -17.36
N THR A 281 43.89 -1.78 -18.37
CA THR A 281 44.89 -2.06 -19.40
C THR A 281 44.23 -2.15 -20.78
N GLY A 282 45.02 -2.12 -21.84
CA GLY A 282 44.52 -2.14 -23.22
C GLY A 282 44.24 -0.74 -23.79
N PRO A 283 43.74 -0.68 -25.03
CA PRO A 283 43.52 0.59 -25.72
C PRO A 283 42.29 1.34 -25.17
N ILE A 284 42.27 2.66 -25.38
CA ILE A 284 41.05 3.47 -25.21
C ILE A 284 40.04 3.00 -26.26
N PRO A 285 38.83 2.54 -25.88
CA PRO A 285 37.88 2.00 -26.85
C PRO A 285 37.19 3.06 -27.71
N ASP A 286 37.09 2.81 -29.02
CA ASP A 286 36.41 3.68 -29.99
C ASP A 286 34.91 3.86 -29.72
N PHE A 287 34.29 3.01 -28.89
CA PHE A 287 32.87 3.19 -28.54
C PHE A 287 32.64 4.43 -27.67
N LEU A 288 33.68 4.98 -27.03
CA LEU A 288 33.56 6.22 -26.25
C LEU A 288 33.11 7.38 -27.14
N ASP A 289 33.53 7.38 -28.41
CA ASP A 289 33.09 8.37 -29.41
C ASP A 289 31.59 8.30 -29.71
N LYS A 290 30.93 7.15 -29.42
CA LYS A 290 29.48 6.98 -29.61
C LYS A 290 28.66 7.55 -28.47
N LEU A 291 29.28 7.89 -27.33
CA LEU A 291 28.63 8.50 -26.19
C LEU A 291 28.58 10.02 -26.38
N THR A 292 27.67 10.48 -27.25
CA THR A 292 27.58 11.88 -27.68
C THR A 292 27.30 12.89 -26.57
N LEU A 293 26.85 12.43 -25.40
CA LEU A 293 26.58 13.26 -24.24
C LEU A 293 27.71 13.26 -23.21
N LEU A 294 28.75 12.43 -23.39
CA LEU A 294 29.88 12.33 -22.48
C LEU A 294 30.73 13.60 -22.53
N LYS A 295 30.90 14.25 -21.39
CA LYS A 295 31.63 15.52 -21.21
C LYS A 295 32.90 15.34 -20.40
N LEU A 296 32.90 14.40 -19.46
CA LEU A 296 34.02 14.14 -18.55
C LEU A 296 34.31 12.64 -18.49
N LEU A 297 35.59 12.31 -18.69
CA LEU A 297 36.18 10.97 -18.62
C LEU A 297 37.38 10.98 -17.69
#